data_AF-A0A2E7UX79-F1
#
_entry.id   AF-A0A2E7UX79-F1
#
_cell.length_a   1.000
_cell.length_b   1.000
_cell.length_c   1.000
_cell.angle_alpha   90.00
_cell.angle_beta   90.00
_cell.angle_gamma   90.00
#
_symmetry.space_group_name_H-M   'P 1'
#
loop_
_entity.id
_entity.type
_entity.pdbx_description
1 polymer ?
#
loop_
_entity_poly.entity_id
_entity_poly.type
_entity_poly.pdbx_seq_one_letter_code
_entity_poly.pdbx_strand_id
1 'polypeptide(L)'
;MSLCAQTHPCVTPGDRPGRTVFDEVPPPSAVTVDASMRQLLAGGPLGVGDLDAIRLVLKGNSIIDWNRAHFPNRAAVDRFLQLHLLDLSHTEDQRRLRFVHNEAVNYLEEHLGITFPDDLREPDDIRDIFVLASHTGGFRRRQILACAILKLMHVINHMEAAELRFQTPLSEARILDLAERRIVAAADRMRCEGFPIVAFYGSRKTRNSIITKLIAKKENTAATIFDKLRFRIVTEQQQHILPAISWLTNNLFPFNYVIPGQSHNNLVNMGRMLQEPSYDAIRQLLQGQLRVEPPPTAEDNPFSGASYRMINFIVDFPVRVNDEAPIRYGAMLGRTVFALVEFQVIDRETARSNEEGENAHQHYKNRQRAIVAKRLKKGGRWRRHQNTDN
;
A
#
# COMPACT_ATOMS: atom_id res chain seq x y z
N MET A 1 -6.60 -8.17 -72.59
CA MET A 1 -7.08 -8.66 -73.89
C MET A 1 -8.08 -9.78 -73.63
N SER A 2 -9.33 -9.55 -74.02
CA SER A 2 -10.40 -10.53 -74.37
C SER A 2 -10.76 -11.68 -73.42
N LEU A 3 -12.01 -12.08 -73.20
CA LEU A 3 -13.34 -11.68 -73.67
C LEU A 3 -14.37 -12.52 -72.86
N CYS A 4 -15.58 -11.97 -72.68
CA CYS A 4 -16.95 -12.53 -72.57
C CYS A 4 -17.18 -14.06 -72.48
N ALA A 5 -18.27 -14.60 -71.91
CA ALA A 5 -19.68 -14.19 -71.94
C ALA A 5 -20.48 -15.01 -70.88
N GLN A 6 -21.36 -14.40 -70.08
CA GLN A 6 -22.84 -14.34 -70.22
C GLN A 6 -23.59 -15.70 -70.14
N THR A 7 -24.54 -15.82 -69.21
CA THR A 7 -26.00 -15.94 -69.48
C THR A 7 -26.83 -15.90 -68.19
N HIS A 8 -27.74 -14.92 -68.08
CA HIS A 8 -29.01 -14.98 -67.33
C HIS A 8 -30.15 -15.14 -68.35
N PRO A 9 -31.36 -15.60 -67.95
CA PRO A 9 -32.45 -14.60 -67.81
C PRO A 9 -33.59 -14.89 -66.80
N CYS A 10 -34.09 -13.79 -66.21
CA CYS A 10 -35.49 -13.32 -66.08
C CYS A 10 -36.54 -14.06 -65.18
N VAL A 11 -37.05 -13.46 -64.09
CA VAL A 11 -38.06 -12.34 -63.89
C VAL A 11 -39.49 -12.93 -63.69
N THR A 12 -39.99 -13.09 -62.44
CA THR A 12 -40.89 -12.21 -61.60
C THR A 12 -42.31 -11.98 -62.19
N PRO A 13 -43.42 -11.73 -61.43
CA PRO A 13 -43.47 -10.90 -60.19
C PRO A 13 -44.55 -11.23 -59.12
N GLY A 14 -44.39 -10.58 -57.96
CA GLY A 14 -45.41 -10.45 -56.92
C GLY A 14 -45.04 -9.38 -55.90
N ASP A 15 -45.48 -8.15 -56.18
CA ASP A 15 -45.77 -6.99 -55.32
C ASP A 15 -44.93 -6.64 -54.07
N ARG A 16 -44.44 -5.39 -54.06
CA ARG A 16 -44.12 -4.58 -52.86
C ARG A 16 -45.15 -3.42 -52.78
N PRO A 17 -45.36 -2.77 -51.61
CA PRO A 17 -44.46 -1.66 -51.25
C PRO A 17 -44.25 -1.40 -49.74
N GLY A 18 -43.01 -1.00 -49.40
CA GLY A 18 -42.76 0.16 -48.52
C GLY A 18 -42.59 -0.05 -47.02
N ARG A 19 -41.34 -0.01 -46.53
CA ARG A 19 -40.83 1.05 -45.63
C ARG A 19 -39.36 0.84 -45.22
N THR A 20 -38.55 1.85 -45.57
CA THR A 20 -37.37 2.42 -44.88
C THR A 20 -36.41 1.50 -44.12
N VAL A 21 -35.22 1.33 -44.70
CA VAL A 21 -33.98 0.90 -44.03
C VAL A 21 -33.38 2.12 -43.32
N PHE A 22 -33.32 2.08 -42.00
CA PHE A 22 -32.40 2.86 -41.17
C PHE A 22 -31.89 1.95 -40.05
N ASP A 23 -30.57 1.82 -40.00
CA ASP A 23 -29.70 1.52 -38.86
C ASP A 23 -30.17 0.52 -37.78
N GLU A 24 -29.61 -0.68 -37.81
CA GLU A 24 -29.32 -1.44 -36.58
C GLU A 24 -27.80 -1.56 -36.42
N VAL A 25 -27.23 -0.56 -35.75
CA VAL A 25 -25.97 -0.71 -35.01
C VAL A 25 -26.24 -1.76 -33.92
N PRO A 26 -25.45 -2.84 -33.80
CA PRO A 26 -25.66 -3.82 -32.75
C PRO A 26 -25.56 -3.12 -31.38
N PRO A 27 -26.45 -3.43 -30.43
CA PRO A 27 -26.42 -2.79 -29.13
C PRO A 27 -25.04 -3.03 -28.50
N PRO A 28 -24.43 -2.02 -27.85
CA PRO A 28 -23.17 -2.22 -27.17
C PRO A 28 -23.39 -3.35 -26.18
N SER A 29 -22.63 -4.44 -26.37
CA SER A 29 -22.55 -5.56 -25.45
C SER A 29 -22.43 -4.98 -24.05
N ALA A 30 -23.50 -5.11 -23.27
CA ALA A 30 -23.53 -4.63 -21.91
C ALA A 30 -22.35 -5.26 -21.19
N VAL A 31 -21.31 -4.46 -20.95
CA VAL A 31 -20.19 -4.82 -20.10
C VAL A 31 -20.84 -5.19 -18.78
N THR A 32 -20.85 -6.48 -18.47
CA THR A 32 -21.36 -7.01 -17.22
C THR A 32 -20.40 -6.55 -16.13
N VAL A 33 -20.59 -5.32 -15.66
CA VAL A 33 -19.90 -4.78 -14.49
C VAL A 33 -20.31 -5.66 -13.33
N ASP A 34 -19.35 -6.48 -12.88
CA ASP A 34 -19.49 -7.44 -11.79
C ASP A 34 -20.16 -6.79 -10.57
N ALA A 35 -21.10 -7.47 -9.92
CA ALA A 35 -21.88 -6.92 -8.80
C ALA A 35 -20.98 -6.59 -7.59
N SER A 36 -19.85 -7.28 -7.48
CA SER A 36 -18.75 -6.98 -6.55
C SER A 36 -18.15 -5.58 -6.80
N MET A 37 -18.10 -5.15 -8.06
CA MET A 37 -17.51 -3.90 -8.52
C MET A 37 -18.43 -2.72 -8.23
N ARG A 38 -19.74 -2.83 -8.52
CA ARG A 38 -20.73 -1.81 -8.09
C ARG A 38 -20.80 -1.66 -6.56
N GLN A 39 -20.58 -2.74 -5.82
CA GLN A 39 -20.49 -2.71 -4.36
C GLN A 39 -19.25 -1.95 -3.89
N LEU A 40 -18.06 -2.23 -4.42
CA LEU A 40 -16.82 -1.52 -4.07
C LEU A 40 -16.90 -0.01 -4.37
N LEU A 41 -17.58 0.35 -5.46
CA LEU A 41 -17.82 1.73 -5.90
C LEU A 41 -18.82 2.51 -5.02
N ALA A 42 -19.62 1.81 -4.21
CA ALA A 42 -20.56 2.38 -3.25
C ALA A 42 -20.11 2.24 -1.78
N GLY A 43 -18.90 1.75 -1.51
CA GLY A 43 -18.46 1.43 -0.14
C GLY A 43 -18.95 0.06 0.34
N GLY A 44 -18.77 -0.98 -0.47
CA GLY A 44 -19.19 -2.35 -0.18
C GLY A 44 -18.63 -2.90 1.13
N PRO A 45 -19.21 -3.98 1.67
CA PRO A 45 -18.88 -4.47 3.00
C PRO A 45 -17.42 -4.90 3.08
N LEU A 46 -16.61 -4.13 3.80
CA LEU A 46 -15.20 -4.44 4.07
C LEU A 46 -15.11 -5.77 4.82
N GLY A 47 -14.27 -6.69 4.34
CA GLY A 47 -14.03 -7.95 5.03
C GLY A 47 -13.23 -7.77 6.32
N VAL A 48 -13.18 -8.80 7.16
CA VAL A 48 -12.38 -8.79 8.41
C VAL A 48 -10.91 -8.48 8.11
N GLY A 49 -10.34 -9.08 7.08
CA GLY A 49 -8.94 -8.84 6.69
C GLY A 49 -8.68 -7.44 6.19
N ASP A 50 -9.61 -6.86 5.43
CA ASP A 50 -9.51 -5.48 4.96
C ASP A 50 -9.49 -4.53 6.16
N LEU A 51 -10.36 -4.74 7.13
CA LEU A 51 -10.41 -3.92 8.34
C LEU A 51 -9.16 -4.09 9.21
N ASP A 52 -8.60 -5.29 9.35
CA ASP A 52 -7.33 -5.51 10.05
C ASP A 52 -6.17 -4.79 9.33
N ALA A 53 -6.12 -4.84 7.99
CA ALA A 53 -5.14 -4.11 7.18
C ALA A 53 -5.31 -2.59 7.30
N ILE A 54 -6.54 -2.07 7.23
CA ILE A 54 -6.83 -0.64 7.45
C ILE A 54 -6.43 -0.25 8.87
N ARG A 55 -6.69 -1.10 9.88
CA ARG A 55 -6.29 -0.82 11.28
C ARG A 55 -4.78 -0.67 11.40
N LEU A 56 -4.02 -1.52 10.71
CA LEU A 56 -2.56 -1.40 10.64
C LEU A 56 -2.15 -0.08 10.01
N VAL A 57 -2.74 0.30 8.87
CA VAL A 57 -2.46 1.57 8.18
C VAL A 57 -2.79 2.78 9.05
N LEU A 58 -3.91 2.77 9.77
CA LEU A 58 -4.34 3.92 10.57
C LEU A 58 -3.58 4.05 11.90
N LYS A 59 -3.14 2.93 12.49
CA LYS A 59 -2.45 2.92 13.79
C LYS A 59 -0.93 2.90 13.67
N GLY A 60 -0.38 2.37 12.58
CA GLY A 60 1.05 2.13 12.43
C GLY A 60 1.59 1.10 13.39
N ASN A 61 0.77 0.12 13.81
CA ASN A 61 1.22 -0.99 14.64
C ASN A 61 2.20 -1.89 13.85
N SER A 62 2.90 -2.80 14.54
CA SER A 62 3.73 -3.79 13.86
C SER A 62 2.91 -5.00 13.41
N ILE A 63 3.18 -5.50 12.20
CA ILE A 63 2.63 -6.77 11.72
C ILE A 63 3.14 -7.96 12.55
N ILE A 64 4.31 -7.82 13.19
CA ILE A 64 4.90 -8.85 14.07
C ILE A 64 4.02 -9.10 15.30
N ASP A 65 3.24 -8.12 15.73
CA ASP A 65 2.35 -8.23 16.89
C ASP A 65 0.99 -8.85 16.55
N TRP A 66 0.75 -9.24 15.29
CA TRP A 66 -0.51 -9.85 14.88
C TRP A 66 -0.67 -11.26 15.43
N ASN A 67 -1.88 -11.59 15.88
CA ASN A 67 -2.17 -12.93 16.41
C ASN A 67 -2.57 -13.92 15.31
N ARG A 68 -3.06 -13.41 14.18
CA ARG A 68 -3.60 -14.23 13.10
C ARG A 68 -3.48 -13.51 11.76
N ALA A 69 -3.29 -14.25 10.68
CA ALA A 69 -3.42 -13.75 9.33
C ALA A 69 -4.88 -13.86 8.82
N HIS A 70 -5.20 -13.28 7.66
CA HIS A 70 -6.51 -13.49 7.05
C HIS A 70 -6.41 -13.82 5.56
N PHE A 71 -6.19 -15.09 5.28
CA PHE A 71 -6.11 -15.70 3.96
C PHE A 71 -7.09 -16.87 3.89
N PRO A 72 -8.32 -16.66 3.37
CA PRO A 72 -9.34 -17.70 3.34
C PRO A 72 -9.01 -18.87 2.41
N ASN A 73 -8.18 -18.65 1.39
CA ASN A 73 -7.81 -19.64 0.40
C ASN A 73 -6.50 -19.26 -0.31
N ARG A 74 -5.92 -20.19 -1.08
CA ARG A 74 -4.69 -19.97 -1.85
C ARG A 74 -4.81 -18.82 -2.86
N ALA A 75 -5.99 -18.58 -3.45
CA ALA A 75 -6.19 -17.46 -4.36
C ALA A 75 -6.01 -16.09 -3.67
N ALA A 76 -6.39 -15.97 -2.40
CA ALA A 76 -6.10 -14.77 -1.61
C ALA A 76 -4.60 -14.62 -1.34
N VAL A 77 -3.89 -15.73 -1.15
CA VAL A 77 -2.42 -15.74 -1.00
C VAL A 77 -1.75 -15.32 -2.30
N ASP A 78 -2.20 -15.83 -3.45
CA ASP A 78 -1.66 -15.47 -4.77
C ASP A 78 -1.78 -13.96 -5.02
N ARG A 79 -2.94 -13.35 -4.73
CA ARG A 79 -3.11 -11.88 -4.82
C ARG A 79 -2.15 -11.14 -3.89
N PHE A 80 -1.96 -11.62 -2.67
CA PHE A 80 -1.03 -11.02 -1.71
C PHE A 80 0.43 -11.12 -2.17
N LEU A 81 0.84 -12.26 -2.74
CA LEU A 81 2.17 -12.47 -3.31
C LEU A 81 2.39 -11.59 -4.56
N GLN A 82 1.37 -11.39 -5.39
CA GLN A 82 1.42 -10.45 -6.51
C GLN A 82 1.69 -9.01 -6.04
N LEU A 83 1.13 -8.59 -4.90
CA LEU A 83 1.45 -7.27 -4.31
C LEU A 83 2.91 -7.16 -3.87
N HIS A 84 3.52 -8.27 -3.46
CA HIS A 84 4.96 -8.41 -3.20
C HIS A 84 5.81 -8.49 -4.47
N LEU A 85 5.17 -8.46 -5.66
CA LEU A 85 5.79 -8.68 -6.96
C LEU A 85 6.42 -10.08 -7.07
N LEU A 86 5.79 -11.09 -6.48
CA LEU A 86 6.13 -12.50 -6.63
C LEU A 86 5.07 -13.18 -7.49
N ASP A 87 5.50 -13.74 -8.63
CA ASP A 87 4.64 -14.48 -9.53
C ASP A 87 5.01 -15.96 -9.52
N LEU A 88 4.16 -16.79 -8.90
CA LEU A 88 4.40 -18.21 -8.76
C LEU A 88 4.31 -18.98 -10.08
N SER A 89 3.96 -18.37 -11.21
CA SER A 89 4.18 -18.98 -12.52
C SER A 89 5.66 -19.01 -12.92
N HIS A 90 6.49 -18.16 -12.31
CA HIS A 90 7.93 -18.11 -12.55
C HIS A 90 8.70 -18.94 -11.51
N THR A 91 9.51 -19.88 -12.00
CA THR A 91 10.34 -20.76 -11.14
C THR A 91 11.26 -19.98 -10.19
N GLU A 92 11.79 -18.84 -10.61
CA GLU A 92 12.66 -18.01 -9.76
C GLU A 92 11.92 -17.40 -8.56
N ASP A 93 10.65 -16.99 -8.73
CA ASP A 93 9.85 -16.47 -7.61
C ASP A 93 9.40 -17.61 -6.68
N GLN A 94 9.14 -18.81 -7.21
CA GLN A 94 8.91 -20.01 -6.40
C GLN A 94 10.13 -20.37 -5.55
N ARG A 95 11.34 -20.38 -6.16
CA ARG A 95 12.61 -20.64 -5.47
C ARG A 95 12.86 -19.60 -4.39
N ARG A 96 12.60 -18.32 -4.67
CA ARG A 96 12.70 -17.23 -3.71
C ARG A 96 11.76 -17.45 -2.51
N LEU A 97 10.48 -17.75 -2.76
CA LEU A 97 9.51 -17.99 -1.70
C LEU A 97 9.93 -19.17 -0.80
N ARG A 98 10.41 -20.27 -1.42
CA ARG A 98 10.91 -21.44 -0.70
C ARG A 98 12.20 -21.18 0.07
N PHE A 99 13.11 -20.40 -0.49
CA PHE A 99 14.32 -19.99 0.22
C PHE A 99 13.98 -19.22 1.50
N VAL A 100 13.17 -18.16 1.40
CA VAL A 100 12.79 -17.33 2.56
C VAL A 100 12.02 -18.15 3.61
N HIS A 101 11.18 -19.07 3.16
CA HIS A 101 10.50 -20.02 4.05
C HIS A 101 11.50 -20.88 4.84
N ASN A 102 12.45 -21.51 4.15
CA ASN A 102 13.42 -22.40 4.78
C ASN A 102 14.32 -21.65 5.78
N GLU A 103 14.77 -20.45 5.44
CA GLU A 103 15.53 -19.59 6.36
C GLU A 103 14.72 -19.24 7.61
N ALA A 104 13.43 -18.96 7.44
CA ALA A 104 12.54 -18.70 8.57
C ALA A 104 12.39 -19.93 9.48
N VAL A 105 12.14 -21.11 8.91
CA VAL A 105 12.04 -22.35 9.69
C VAL A 105 13.36 -22.63 10.42
N ASN A 106 14.49 -22.65 9.71
CA ASN A 106 15.81 -22.93 10.27
C ASN A 106 16.14 -22.00 11.44
N TYR A 107 15.92 -20.70 11.29
CA TYR A 107 16.15 -19.75 12.38
C TYR A 107 15.27 -20.05 13.60
N LEU A 108 13.99 -20.34 13.41
CA LEU A 108 13.06 -20.65 14.51
C LEU A 108 13.45 -21.95 15.23
N GLU A 109 13.96 -22.94 14.51
CA GLU A 109 14.43 -24.20 15.11
C GLU A 109 15.75 -24.02 15.85
N GLU A 110 16.76 -23.43 15.20
CA GLU A 110 18.12 -23.33 15.72
C GLU A 110 18.23 -22.30 16.85
N HIS A 111 17.56 -21.16 16.73
CA HIS A 111 17.73 -20.04 17.66
C HIS A 111 16.64 -19.96 18.72
N LEU A 112 15.42 -20.42 18.42
CA LEU A 112 14.30 -20.42 19.38
C LEU A 112 13.93 -21.82 19.88
N GLY A 113 14.56 -22.88 19.37
CA GLY A 113 14.30 -24.26 19.81
C GLY A 113 12.88 -24.74 19.50
N ILE A 114 12.20 -24.12 18.52
CA ILE A 114 10.82 -24.45 18.17
C ILE A 114 10.83 -25.65 17.24
N THR A 115 10.06 -26.71 17.54
CA THR A 115 9.91 -27.86 16.64
C THR A 115 8.68 -27.68 15.75
N PHE A 116 8.87 -27.83 14.43
CA PHE A 116 7.79 -27.79 13.44
C PHE A 116 7.35 -29.19 13.00
N PRO A 117 6.03 -29.44 12.86
CA PRO A 117 5.51 -30.57 12.10
C PRO A 117 5.98 -30.55 10.63
N ASP A 118 6.06 -31.72 10.00
CA ASP A 118 6.55 -31.85 8.60
C ASP A 118 5.76 -31.00 7.61
N ASP A 119 4.43 -30.87 7.79
CA ASP A 119 3.57 -30.04 6.94
C ASP A 119 3.85 -28.53 7.04
N LEU A 120 4.58 -28.10 8.07
CA LEU A 120 5.09 -26.73 8.21
C LEU A 120 6.57 -26.61 7.89
N ARG A 121 7.36 -27.65 8.16
CA ARG A 121 8.81 -27.67 7.90
C ARG A 121 9.11 -27.77 6.41
N GLU A 122 8.41 -28.65 5.71
CA GLU A 122 8.60 -28.95 4.29
C GLU A 122 7.25 -29.07 3.57
N PRO A 123 6.48 -27.96 3.47
CA PRO A 123 5.19 -28.00 2.79
C PRO A 123 5.36 -28.29 1.30
N ASP A 124 4.43 -29.05 0.73
CA ASP A 124 4.27 -29.21 -0.72
C ASP A 124 4.06 -27.83 -1.38
N ASP A 125 3.18 -27.01 -0.78
CA ASP A 125 2.86 -25.66 -1.23
C ASP A 125 2.90 -24.66 -0.06
N ILE A 126 3.81 -23.69 -0.14
CA ILE A 126 4.00 -22.68 0.91
C ILE A 126 2.74 -21.83 1.14
N ARG A 127 1.85 -21.73 0.14
CA ARG A 127 0.56 -21.03 0.30
C ARG A 127 -0.30 -21.65 1.39
N ASP A 128 -0.12 -22.93 1.71
CA ASP A 128 -0.85 -23.59 2.79
C ASP A 128 -0.50 -23.03 4.16
N ILE A 129 0.71 -22.51 4.36
CA ILE A 129 1.13 -21.87 5.61
C ILE A 129 0.31 -20.60 5.84
N PHE A 130 0.06 -19.80 4.80
CA PHE A 130 -0.76 -18.60 4.88
C PHE A 130 -2.21 -18.93 5.26
N VAL A 131 -2.77 -19.97 4.64
CA VAL A 131 -4.13 -20.43 4.95
C VAL A 131 -4.17 -21.01 6.38
N LEU A 132 -3.16 -21.79 6.79
CA LEU A 132 -3.07 -22.35 8.14
C LEU A 132 -2.97 -21.27 9.23
N ALA A 133 -2.19 -20.21 8.97
CA ALA A 133 -2.07 -19.03 9.83
C ALA A 133 -3.38 -18.26 10.02
N SER A 134 -4.39 -18.53 9.18
CA SER A 134 -5.69 -17.87 9.17
C SER A 134 -6.80 -18.68 9.85
N HIS A 135 -6.55 -19.93 10.20
CA HIS A 135 -7.55 -20.82 10.80
C HIS A 135 -8.04 -20.31 12.17
N THR A 136 -9.31 -20.59 12.46
CA THR A 136 -9.96 -20.25 13.73
C THR A 136 -10.62 -21.47 14.36
N GLY A 137 -10.50 -21.60 15.68
CA GLY A 137 -11.05 -22.74 16.44
C GLY A 137 -10.05 -23.89 16.61
N GLY A 138 -10.33 -24.80 17.55
CA GLY A 138 -9.48 -25.98 17.82
C GLY A 138 -8.14 -25.68 18.52
N PHE A 139 -7.25 -26.67 18.51
CA PHE A 139 -5.92 -26.60 19.12
C PHE A 139 -5.01 -25.68 18.28
N ARG A 140 -4.78 -24.45 18.75
CA ARG A 140 -4.16 -23.35 17.96
C ARG A 140 -2.66 -23.49 17.70
N ARG A 141 -2.01 -24.57 18.14
CA ARG A 141 -0.56 -24.72 18.04
C ARG A 141 -0.06 -24.61 16.59
N ARG A 142 -0.69 -25.31 15.64
CA ARG A 142 -0.30 -25.23 14.21
C ARG A 142 -0.46 -23.82 13.64
N GLN A 143 -1.55 -23.14 13.97
CA GLN A 143 -1.80 -21.77 13.52
C GLN A 143 -0.76 -20.78 14.09
N ILE A 144 -0.40 -20.90 15.37
CA ILE A 144 0.64 -20.07 16.01
C ILE A 144 2.01 -20.29 15.34
N LEU A 145 2.37 -21.55 15.07
CA LEU A 145 3.61 -21.90 14.39
C LEU A 145 3.65 -21.34 12.96
N ALA A 146 2.55 -21.48 12.19
CA ALA A 146 2.42 -20.90 10.87
C ALA A 146 2.57 -19.36 10.91
N CYS A 147 1.91 -18.69 11.87
CA CYS A 147 2.08 -17.25 12.07
C CYS A 147 3.53 -16.85 12.40
N ALA A 148 4.24 -17.65 13.22
CA ALA A 148 5.64 -17.38 13.54
C ALA A 148 6.53 -17.46 12.29
N ILE A 149 6.32 -18.47 11.44
CA ILE A 149 7.01 -18.61 10.14
C ILE A 149 6.75 -17.36 9.28
N LEU A 150 5.49 -16.98 9.06
CA LEU A 150 5.16 -15.84 8.20
C LEU A 150 5.73 -14.51 8.69
N LYS A 151 5.74 -14.28 10.01
CA LYS A 151 6.33 -13.09 10.61
C LYS A 151 7.83 -13.02 10.33
N LEU A 152 8.53 -14.15 10.47
CA LEU A 152 9.96 -14.19 10.22
C LEU A 152 10.30 -14.12 8.73
N MET A 153 9.51 -14.76 7.86
CA MET A 153 9.62 -14.60 6.40
C MET A 153 9.54 -13.12 6.00
N HIS A 154 8.62 -12.36 6.60
CA HIS A 154 8.51 -10.92 6.37
C HIS A 154 9.78 -10.16 6.79
N VAL A 155 10.35 -10.46 7.96
CA VAL A 155 11.60 -9.82 8.45
C VAL A 155 12.79 -10.16 7.54
N ILE A 156 12.99 -11.43 7.22
CA ILE A 156 14.08 -11.89 6.35
C ILE A 156 13.99 -11.22 4.99
N ASN A 157 12.80 -11.20 4.39
CA ASN A 157 12.61 -10.57 3.09
C ASN A 157 12.89 -9.05 3.13
N HIS A 158 12.59 -8.36 4.24
CA HIS A 158 12.96 -6.95 4.41
C HIS A 158 14.47 -6.74 4.46
N MET A 159 15.15 -7.56 5.24
CA MET A 159 16.61 -7.51 5.37
C MET A 159 17.29 -7.73 4.01
N GLU A 160 16.90 -8.77 3.28
CA GLU A 160 17.53 -9.14 2.01
C GLU A 160 17.20 -8.16 0.88
N ALA A 161 16.00 -7.58 0.87
CA ALA A 161 15.67 -6.52 -0.07
C ALA A 161 16.50 -5.24 0.15
N ALA A 162 16.85 -4.94 1.41
CA ALA A 162 17.76 -3.84 1.74
C ALA A 162 19.20 -4.14 1.30
N GLU A 163 19.66 -5.38 1.46
CA GLU A 163 20.96 -5.83 0.94
C GLU A 163 20.99 -5.76 -0.60
N LEU A 164 19.96 -6.28 -1.27
CA LEU A 164 19.82 -6.17 -2.72
C LEU A 164 19.87 -4.71 -3.18
N ARG A 165 19.17 -3.82 -2.46
CA ARG A 165 19.16 -2.39 -2.75
C ARG A 165 20.55 -1.75 -2.68
N PHE A 166 21.41 -2.22 -1.78
CA PHE A 166 22.79 -1.77 -1.65
C PHE A 166 23.69 -2.31 -2.77
N GLN A 167 23.49 -3.56 -3.18
CA GLN A 167 24.26 -4.20 -4.26
C GLN A 167 23.81 -3.78 -5.68
N THR A 168 22.58 -3.29 -5.80
CA THR A 168 21.97 -2.90 -7.07
C THR A 168 22.56 -1.58 -7.58
N PRO A 169 23.16 -1.54 -8.79
CA PRO A 169 23.75 -0.33 -9.37
C PRO A 169 22.69 0.62 -9.97
N LEU A 170 21.57 0.80 -9.28
CA LEU A 170 20.52 1.75 -9.67
C LEU A 170 20.56 2.98 -8.78
N SER A 171 20.44 4.14 -9.43
CA SER A 171 20.26 5.39 -8.72
C SER A 171 18.95 5.39 -7.94
N GLU A 172 18.93 6.11 -6.82
CA GLU A 172 17.69 6.30 -6.06
C GLU A 172 16.59 6.95 -6.91
N ALA A 173 16.95 7.92 -7.76
CA ALA A 173 16.00 8.58 -8.65
C ALA A 173 15.31 7.58 -9.59
N ARG A 174 16.05 6.60 -10.12
CA ARG A 174 15.51 5.57 -11.01
C ARG A 174 14.51 4.66 -10.28
N ILE A 175 14.83 4.24 -9.05
CA ILE A 175 13.93 3.41 -8.24
C ILE A 175 12.63 4.18 -7.90
N LEU A 176 12.75 5.48 -7.60
CA LEU A 176 11.58 6.34 -7.40
C LEU A 176 10.76 6.51 -8.68
N ASP A 177 11.38 6.57 -9.87
CA ASP A 177 10.67 6.61 -11.17
C ASP A 177 9.85 5.33 -11.40
N LEU A 178 10.42 4.17 -11.09
CA LEU A 178 9.73 2.89 -11.22
C LEU A 178 8.54 2.79 -10.26
N ALA A 179 8.74 3.20 -8.99
CA ALA A 179 7.67 3.27 -8.01
C ALA A 179 6.54 4.21 -8.48
N GLU A 180 6.89 5.42 -8.91
CA GLU A 180 5.93 6.42 -9.38
C GLU A 180 5.10 5.92 -10.57
N ARG A 181 5.73 5.29 -11.58
CA ARG A 181 5.01 4.71 -12.72
C ARG A 181 3.96 3.69 -12.30
N ARG A 182 4.31 2.78 -11.38
CA ARG A 182 3.37 1.77 -10.87
C ARG A 182 2.22 2.40 -10.09
N ILE A 183 2.51 3.42 -9.27
CA ILE A 183 1.49 4.11 -8.48
C ILE A 183 0.55 4.93 -9.37
N VAL A 184 1.07 5.63 -10.37
CA VAL A 184 0.26 6.38 -11.35
C VAL A 184 -0.63 5.43 -12.15
N ALA A 185 -0.09 4.30 -12.64
CA ALA A 185 -0.89 3.29 -13.33
C ALA A 185 -2.00 2.71 -12.44
N ALA A 186 -1.74 2.51 -11.15
CA ALA A 186 -2.78 2.10 -10.22
C ALA A 186 -3.81 3.20 -9.95
N ALA A 187 -3.39 4.46 -9.84
CA ALA A 187 -4.30 5.60 -9.71
C ALA A 187 -5.27 5.69 -10.91
N ASP A 188 -4.77 5.48 -12.12
CA ASP A 188 -5.58 5.48 -13.33
C ASP A 188 -6.55 4.29 -13.35
N ARG A 189 -6.12 3.09 -12.96
CA ARG A 189 -7.03 1.94 -12.77
C ARG A 189 -8.14 2.24 -11.75
N MET A 190 -7.78 2.81 -10.60
CA MET A 190 -8.74 3.17 -9.55
C MET A 190 -9.79 4.17 -10.05
N ARG A 191 -9.40 5.12 -10.91
CA ARG A 191 -10.32 6.05 -11.58
C ARG A 191 -11.18 5.36 -12.64
N CYS A 192 -10.60 4.50 -13.48
CA CYS A 192 -11.31 3.76 -14.52
C CYS A 192 -12.36 2.81 -13.94
N GLU A 193 -12.09 2.24 -12.77
CA GLU A 193 -13.06 1.45 -12.03
C GLU A 193 -14.24 2.32 -11.53
N GLY A 194 -14.06 3.64 -11.44
CA GLY A 194 -15.09 4.61 -11.04
C GLY A 194 -15.05 4.98 -9.55
N PHE A 195 -13.95 4.69 -8.86
CA PHE A 195 -13.86 4.95 -7.42
C PHE A 195 -14.01 6.45 -7.13
N PRO A 196 -14.76 6.87 -6.08
CA PRO A 196 -15.02 8.27 -5.77
C PRO A 196 -13.79 9.01 -5.23
N ILE A 197 -12.85 9.34 -6.13
CA ILE A 197 -11.63 10.10 -5.88
C ILE A 197 -11.66 11.39 -6.69
N VAL A 198 -11.42 12.51 -6.02
CA VAL A 198 -11.25 13.83 -6.63
C VAL A 198 -9.87 13.95 -7.28
N ALA A 199 -8.84 13.52 -6.55
CA ALA A 199 -7.46 13.67 -6.98
C ALA A 199 -6.58 12.53 -6.46
N PHE A 200 -5.64 12.09 -7.29
CA PHE A 200 -4.57 11.18 -6.92
C PHE A 200 -3.33 11.65 -7.68
N TYR A 201 -2.41 12.30 -6.97
CA TYR A 201 -1.22 12.89 -7.60
C TYR A 201 0.02 12.69 -6.76
N GLY A 202 1.14 12.53 -7.45
CA GLY A 202 2.48 12.42 -6.87
C GLY A 202 3.14 13.78 -6.70
N SER A 203 4.03 13.87 -5.73
CA SER A 203 4.96 14.97 -5.57
C SER A 203 6.33 14.43 -5.19
N ARG A 204 7.36 14.97 -5.84
CA ARG A 204 8.76 14.72 -5.47
C ARG A 204 9.32 15.90 -4.72
N LYS A 205 10.03 15.63 -3.63
CA LYS A 205 10.77 16.70 -2.96
C LYS A 205 11.98 17.11 -3.79
N THR A 206 12.07 18.41 -4.03
CA THR A 206 13.26 18.99 -4.65
C THR A 206 14.48 18.80 -3.75
N ARG A 207 15.67 18.72 -4.37
CA ARG A 207 16.95 18.66 -3.65
C ARG A 207 17.10 19.77 -2.61
N ASN A 208 16.65 20.99 -2.94
CA ASN A 208 16.71 22.14 -2.03
C ASN A 208 15.81 21.95 -0.79
N SER A 209 14.63 21.36 -0.96
CA SER A 209 13.73 21.03 0.15
C SER A 209 14.33 19.95 1.06
N ILE A 210 15.01 18.97 0.48
CA ILE A 210 15.73 17.91 1.21
C ILE A 210 16.87 18.52 2.05
N ILE A 211 17.71 19.35 1.44
CA ILE A 211 18.81 20.04 2.13
C ILE A 211 18.27 20.87 3.30
N THR A 212 17.20 21.64 3.07
CA THR A 212 16.54 22.46 4.10
C THR A 212 16.06 21.59 5.28
N LYS A 213 15.46 20.42 4.99
CA LYS A 213 14.95 19.51 6.02
C LYS A 213 16.08 18.86 6.83
N LEU A 214 17.18 18.46 6.17
CA LEU A 214 18.35 17.91 6.84
C LEU A 214 18.99 18.91 7.78
N ILE A 215 19.14 20.17 7.36
CA ILE A 215 19.74 21.20 8.20
C ILE A 215 18.81 21.55 9.39
N ALA A 216 17.49 21.45 9.22
CA ALA A 216 16.53 21.77 10.27
C ALA A 216 16.42 20.70 11.37
N LYS A 217 16.54 19.40 11.04
CA LYS A 217 16.45 18.29 12.00
C LYS A 217 17.73 18.17 12.84
N LYS A 218 17.66 17.79 14.11
CA LYS A 218 18.88 17.63 14.96
C LYS A 218 19.73 16.44 14.52
N GLU A 219 19.07 15.38 14.04
CA GLU A 219 19.68 14.23 13.39
C GLU A 219 19.83 14.55 11.90
N ASN A 220 21.03 14.95 11.48
CA ASN A 220 21.32 15.38 10.10
C ASN A 220 21.56 14.19 9.14
N THR A 221 21.03 13.00 9.43
CA THR A 221 21.34 11.79 8.65
C THR A 221 20.42 11.71 7.42
N ALA A 222 21.01 11.66 6.22
CA ALA A 222 20.27 11.54 4.96
C ALA A 222 19.41 10.26 4.87
N ALA A 223 19.78 9.22 5.63
CA ALA A 223 19.09 7.93 5.68
C ALA A 223 17.66 8.00 6.24
N THR A 224 17.28 9.06 6.98
CA THR A 224 15.96 9.16 7.65
C THR A 224 14.94 10.03 6.89
N ILE A 225 15.18 10.31 5.61
CA ILE A 225 14.24 11.09 4.79
C ILE A 225 13.27 10.14 4.09
N PHE A 226 12.14 9.91 4.74
CA PHE A 226 11.06 9.07 4.24
C PHE A 226 10.16 9.73 3.18
N ASP A 227 10.27 11.05 2.96
CA ASP A 227 9.31 11.83 2.17
C ASP A 227 9.85 12.33 0.82
N LYS A 228 10.68 11.52 0.15
CA LYS A 228 11.21 11.87 -1.18
C LYS A 228 10.15 11.75 -2.27
N LEU A 229 9.28 10.74 -2.17
CA LEU A 229 8.13 10.51 -3.04
C LEU A 229 6.87 10.41 -2.20
N ARG A 230 5.89 11.25 -2.53
CA ARG A 230 4.64 11.36 -1.78
C ARG A 230 3.46 11.39 -2.72
N PHE A 231 2.42 10.64 -2.40
CA PHE A 231 1.15 10.68 -3.11
C PHE A 231 0.05 11.21 -2.22
N ARG A 232 -0.73 12.15 -2.74
CA ARG A 232 -1.97 12.61 -2.10
C ARG A 232 -3.17 12.04 -2.83
N ILE A 233 -4.08 11.47 -2.05
CA ILE A 233 -5.33 10.84 -2.46
C ILE A 233 -6.45 11.63 -1.78
N VAL A 234 -7.29 12.27 -2.58
CA VAL A 234 -8.43 13.08 -2.13
C VAL A 234 -9.70 12.33 -2.50
N THR A 235 -10.42 11.78 -1.52
CA THR A 235 -11.71 11.12 -1.73
C THR A 235 -12.84 12.15 -1.82
N GLU A 236 -13.97 11.81 -2.43
CA GLU A 236 -15.10 12.75 -2.51
C GLU A 236 -15.71 13.06 -1.14
N GLN A 237 -15.77 12.06 -0.25
CA GLN A 237 -16.38 12.14 1.07
C GLN A 237 -15.54 11.34 2.08
N GLN A 238 -15.73 11.63 3.37
CA GLN A 238 -15.01 10.96 4.46
C GLN A 238 -15.30 9.45 4.53
N GLN A 239 -16.53 9.03 4.24
CA GLN A 239 -16.93 7.61 4.23
C GLN A 239 -16.16 6.78 3.18
N HIS A 240 -15.66 7.40 2.11
CA HIS A 240 -14.88 6.72 1.06
C HIS A 240 -13.42 6.48 1.45
N ILE A 241 -12.95 6.99 2.59
CA ILE A 241 -11.56 6.85 3.04
C ILE A 241 -11.20 5.39 3.34
N LEU A 242 -12.00 4.67 4.13
CA LEU A 242 -11.69 3.28 4.49
C LEU A 242 -11.74 2.36 3.26
N PRO A 243 -12.76 2.45 2.38
CA PRO A 243 -12.76 1.72 1.12
C PRO A 243 -11.57 2.08 0.22
N ALA A 244 -11.11 3.33 0.22
CA ALA A 244 -9.95 3.74 -0.56
C ALA A 244 -8.67 3.06 -0.05
N ILE A 245 -8.48 3.05 1.28
CA ILE A 245 -7.34 2.34 1.90
C ILE A 245 -7.41 0.84 1.60
N SER A 246 -8.58 0.22 1.73
CA SER A 246 -8.78 -1.20 1.37
C SER A 246 -8.38 -1.47 -0.08
N TRP A 247 -8.81 -0.63 -1.01
CA TRP A 247 -8.46 -0.76 -2.42
C TRP A 247 -6.94 -0.69 -2.61
N LEU A 248 -6.25 0.26 -1.96
CA LEU A 248 -4.80 0.39 -2.06
C LEU A 248 -4.06 -0.84 -1.52
N THR A 249 -4.50 -1.37 -0.37
CA THR A 249 -3.89 -2.56 0.25
C THR A 249 -4.17 -3.86 -0.51
N ASN A 250 -5.20 -3.87 -1.37
CA ASN A 250 -5.56 -5.03 -2.18
C ASN A 250 -5.00 -4.96 -3.61
N ASN A 251 -4.68 -3.76 -4.14
CA ASN A 251 -4.34 -3.57 -5.56
C ASN A 251 -3.00 -2.87 -5.81
N LEU A 252 -2.44 -2.16 -4.83
CA LEU A 252 -1.26 -1.33 -5.04
C LEU A 252 -0.04 -1.78 -4.23
N PHE A 253 -0.17 -1.97 -2.93
CA PHE A 253 0.94 -2.39 -2.07
C PHE A 253 0.46 -3.37 -1.00
N PRO A 254 1.35 -4.26 -0.52
CA PRO A 254 0.97 -5.20 0.53
C PRO A 254 0.96 -4.50 1.89
N PHE A 255 -0.11 -4.70 2.68
CA PHE A 255 -0.33 -3.98 3.93
C PHE A 255 0.79 -4.19 4.97
N ASN A 256 1.47 -5.34 4.96
CA ASN A 256 2.56 -5.66 5.88
C ASN A 256 3.82 -4.81 5.63
N TYR A 257 3.92 -4.06 4.53
CA TYR A 257 5.04 -3.13 4.27
C TYR A 257 4.77 -1.70 4.74
N VAL A 258 3.65 -1.44 5.40
CA VAL A 258 3.45 -0.18 6.14
C VAL A 258 4.45 -0.12 7.28
N ILE A 259 5.27 0.92 7.33
CA ILE A 259 6.35 1.04 8.32
C ILE A 259 5.75 1.32 9.70
N PRO A 260 6.02 0.48 10.71
CA PRO A 260 5.53 0.69 12.06
C PRO A 260 5.99 2.03 12.63
N GLY A 261 5.10 2.73 13.35
CA GLY A 261 5.37 4.05 13.93
C GLY A 261 5.48 5.21 12.92
N GLN A 262 5.34 4.95 11.62
CA GLN A 262 5.34 5.97 10.56
C GLN A 262 3.94 6.23 9.99
N SER A 263 2.89 5.88 10.75
CA SER A 263 1.50 6.22 10.42
C SER A 263 0.99 7.27 11.40
N HIS A 264 0.30 8.28 10.87
CA HIS A 264 -0.33 9.34 11.63
C HIS A 264 -1.75 9.55 11.11
N ASN A 265 -2.73 9.35 11.96
CA ASN A 265 -4.13 9.58 11.63
C ASN A 265 -4.71 10.56 12.64
N ASN A 266 -5.05 11.76 12.15
CA ASN A 266 -5.79 12.72 12.94
C ASN A 266 -7.13 13.14 12.28
N LEU A 267 -7.59 12.38 11.28
CA LEU A 267 -8.78 12.68 10.46
C LEU A 267 -9.97 11.77 10.79
N VAL A 268 -9.75 10.46 10.91
CA VAL A 268 -10.83 9.47 11.08
C VAL A 268 -10.68 8.70 12.38
N ASN A 269 -11.79 8.39 13.03
CA ASN A 269 -11.82 7.47 14.16
C ASN A 269 -12.46 6.15 13.70
N MET A 270 -11.64 5.13 13.47
CA MET A 270 -12.12 3.81 13.04
C MET A 270 -13.17 3.24 14.00
N GLY A 271 -12.99 3.39 15.31
CA GLY A 271 -13.95 2.92 16.30
C GLY A 271 -15.33 3.54 16.12
N ARG A 272 -15.41 4.83 15.76
CA ARG A 272 -16.68 5.52 15.44
C ARG A 272 -17.23 5.15 14.08
N MET A 273 -16.40 5.10 13.03
CA MET A 273 -16.86 4.72 11.68
C MET A 273 -17.43 3.31 11.66
N LEU A 274 -16.83 2.41 12.44
CA LEU A 274 -17.36 1.08 12.53
C LEU A 274 -18.71 1.03 13.25
N GLN A 275 -19.13 2.04 14.05
CA GLN A 275 -20.42 2.09 14.78
C GLN A 275 -21.67 1.94 13.90
N GLU A 276 -21.52 2.05 12.59
CA GLU A 276 -22.60 1.78 11.66
C GLU A 276 -23.07 0.31 11.73
N PRO A 277 -24.39 0.06 11.62
CA PRO A 277 -24.96 -1.29 11.68
C PRO A 277 -24.38 -2.27 10.64
N SER A 278 -23.88 -1.73 9.52
CA SER A 278 -23.24 -2.49 8.43
C SER A 278 -22.01 -3.29 8.88
N TYR A 279 -21.36 -2.90 9.97
CA TYR A 279 -20.12 -3.55 10.45
C TYR A 279 -20.30 -4.39 11.72
N ASP A 280 -21.51 -4.51 12.29
CA ASP A 280 -21.73 -5.15 13.60
C ASP A 280 -21.22 -6.60 13.67
N ALA A 281 -21.47 -7.39 12.62
CA ALA A 281 -21.00 -8.78 12.53
C ALA A 281 -19.48 -8.91 12.47
N ILE A 282 -18.79 -7.90 11.92
CA ILE A 282 -17.36 -7.94 11.61
C ILE A 282 -16.55 -7.40 12.81
N ARG A 283 -17.12 -6.45 13.58
CA ARG A 283 -16.45 -5.87 14.75
C ARG A 283 -16.00 -6.90 15.78
N GLN A 284 -16.78 -7.95 15.99
CA GLN A 284 -16.46 -8.99 16.98
C GLN A 284 -15.33 -9.92 16.51
N LEU A 285 -15.03 -9.94 15.21
CA LEU A 285 -14.03 -10.81 14.60
C LEU A 285 -12.65 -10.15 14.45
N LEU A 286 -12.59 -8.83 14.67
CA LEU A 286 -11.39 -8.02 14.54
C LEU A 286 -10.34 -8.34 15.61
N GLN A 287 -9.08 -8.21 15.24
CA GLN A 287 -7.98 -8.45 16.15
C GLN A 287 -7.67 -7.21 16.99
N GLY A 288 -7.57 -7.41 18.31
CA GLY A 288 -7.31 -6.32 19.26
C GLY A 288 -8.56 -5.54 19.66
N GLN A 289 -8.44 -4.72 20.70
CA GLN A 289 -9.58 -3.92 21.19
C GLN A 289 -9.80 -2.70 20.29
N LEU A 290 -10.97 -2.62 19.66
CA LEU A 290 -11.46 -1.38 19.05
C LEU A 290 -11.85 -0.40 20.17
N ARG A 291 -10.90 0.41 20.62
CA ARG A 291 -11.22 1.52 21.52
C ARG A 291 -11.68 2.71 20.69
N VAL A 292 -12.83 3.28 21.05
CA VAL A 292 -13.21 4.61 20.57
C VAL A 292 -12.24 5.58 21.23
N GLU A 293 -11.22 5.97 20.48
CA GLU A 293 -10.26 6.94 20.98
C GLU A 293 -10.92 8.32 21.09
N PRO A 294 -10.51 9.15 22.07
CA PRO A 294 -10.88 10.54 22.07
C PRO A 294 -10.44 11.19 20.74
N PRO A 295 -11.17 12.22 20.26
CA PRO A 295 -10.77 12.92 19.05
C PRO A 295 -9.33 13.44 19.21
N PRO A 296 -8.49 13.33 18.17
CA PRO A 296 -7.10 13.73 18.22
C PRO A 296 -6.98 15.19 18.63
N THR A 297 -6.35 15.44 19.79
CA THR A 297 -6.10 16.79 20.32
C THR A 297 -5.09 17.52 19.44
N ALA A 298 -5.20 18.85 19.37
CA ALA A 298 -4.31 19.67 18.54
C ALA A 298 -2.84 19.68 19.04
N GLU A 299 -2.60 19.17 20.25
CA GLU A 299 -1.30 19.27 20.94
C GLU A 299 -0.27 18.23 20.49
N ASP A 300 -0.68 17.16 19.79
CA ASP A 300 0.23 16.08 19.37
C ASP A 300 1.05 16.42 18.11
N ASN A 301 0.88 17.62 17.52
CA ASN A 301 1.58 17.99 16.29
C ASN A 301 2.18 19.40 16.34
N PRO A 302 3.42 19.57 16.86
CA PRO A 302 4.09 20.88 16.92
C PRO A 302 4.45 21.48 15.54
N PHE A 303 4.16 20.78 14.43
CA PHE A 303 4.59 21.14 13.09
C PHE A 303 3.45 21.38 12.08
N SER A 304 2.21 21.02 12.42
CA SER A 304 1.02 21.22 11.58
C SER A 304 0.05 22.14 12.33
N GLY A 305 -0.68 23.03 11.65
CA GLY A 305 -1.61 23.93 12.33
C GLY A 305 -2.65 23.15 13.15
N ALA A 306 -3.17 23.74 14.23
CA ALA A 306 -4.14 23.09 15.12
C ALA A 306 -5.40 22.54 14.41
N SER A 307 -5.72 23.08 13.24
CA SER A 307 -6.85 22.69 12.39
C SER A 307 -6.49 21.67 11.29
N TYR A 308 -5.23 21.33 11.09
CA TYR A 308 -4.79 20.51 9.96
C TYR A 308 -5.08 19.03 10.20
N ARG A 309 -5.90 18.41 9.34
CA ARG A 309 -6.35 17.02 9.47
C ARG A 309 -6.01 16.18 8.24
N MET A 310 -5.42 15.01 8.41
CA MET A 310 -5.08 14.06 7.35
C MET A 310 -4.77 12.65 7.90
N ILE A 311 -4.77 11.67 7.02
CA ILE A 311 -4.15 10.35 7.27
C ILE A 311 -2.83 10.32 6.50
N ASN A 312 -1.75 10.00 7.19
CA ASN A 312 -0.43 9.81 6.61
C ASN A 312 0.10 8.42 6.98
N PHE A 313 0.72 7.74 6.04
CA PHE A 313 1.48 6.53 6.33
C PHE A 313 2.61 6.35 5.31
N ILE A 314 3.66 5.66 5.72
CA ILE A 314 4.82 5.37 4.87
C ILE A 314 4.86 3.87 4.59
N VAL A 315 5.11 3.53 3.33
CA VAL A 315 5.21 2.15 2.87
C VAL A 315 6.60 1.91 2.29
N ASP A 316 7.21 0.79 2.64
CA ASP A 316 8.32 0.19 1.89
C ASP A 316 7.77 -0.37 0.58
N PHE A 317 7.61 0.50 -0.42
CA PHE A 317 6.93 0.19 -1.66
C PHE A 317 7.77 -0.77 -2.51
N PRO A 318 7.26 -1.97 -2.88
CA PRO A 318 8.03 -2.93 -3.64
C PRO A 318 8.25 -2.45 -5.07
N VAL A 319 9.49 -2.51 -5.53
CA VAL A 319 9.93 -2.16 -6.88
C VAL A 319 10.72 -3.34 -7.44
N ARG A 320 10.26 -3.87 -8.57
CA ARG A 320 10.96 -4.92 -9.29
C ARG A 320 12.15 -4.32 -10.06
N VAL A 321 13.30 -4.98 -10.00
CA VAL A 321 14.55 -4.47 -10.61
C VAL A 321 15.21 -5.45 -11.58
N ASN A 322 14.53 -6.53 -11.97
CA ASN A 322 15.09 -7.63 -12.78
C ASN A 322 15.55 -7.23 -14.19
N ASP A 323 15.00 -6.15 -14.75
CA ASP A 323 15.26 -5.72 -16.13
C ASP A 323 16.09 -4.44 -16.21
N GLU A 324 16.59 -3.96 -15.07
CA GLU A 324 17.14 -2.60 -14.96
C GLU A 324 18.68 -2.55 -14.97
N ALA A 325 19.35 -3.66 -14.64
CA ALA A 325 20.80 -3.77 -14.68
C ALA A 325 21.23 -5.25 -14.77
N PRO A 326 22.46 -5.55 -15.23
CA PRO A 326 23.01 -6.90 -15.22
C PRO A 326 23.36 -7.32 -13.78
N ILE A 327 22.36 -7.46 -12.92
CA ILE A 327 22.50 -7.88 -11.54
C ILE A 327 22.42 -9.40 -11.53
N ARG A 328 23.33 -10.06 -10.80
CA ARG A 328 23.18 -11.49 -10.53
C ARG A 328 22.08 -11.66 -9.49
N TYR A 329 20.87 -11.91 -9.95
CA TYR A 329 19.78 -12.30 -9.07
C TYR A 329 19.97 -13.77 -8.66
N GLY A 330 19.68 -14.07 -7.40
CA GLY A 330 19.62 -15.42 -6.88
C GLY A 330 18.48 -15.55 -5.88
N ALA A 331 18.09 -16.79 -5.55
CA ALA A 331 17.03 -17.06 -4.59
C ALA A 331 17.26 -16.37 -3.22
N MET A 332 18.52 -16.12 -2.87
CA MET A 332 18.93 -15.44 -1.64
C MET A 332 18.54 -13.96 -1.57
N LEU A 333 18.68 -13.18 -2.64
CA LEU A 333 18.36 -11.75 -2.61
C LEU A 333 17.01 -11.42 -3.27
N GLY A 334 16.52 -12.31 -4.14
CA GLY A 334 15.33 -12.05 -4.92
C GLY A 334 15.53 -10.96 -5.98
N ARG A 335 14.43 -10.30 -6.35
CA ARG A 335 14.36 -9.35 -7.49
C ARG A 335 13.59 -8.07 -7.18
N THR A 336 13.25 -7.86 -5.91
CA THR A 336 12.41 -6.76 -5.45
C THR A 336 13.17 -5.96 -4.40
N VAL A 337 13.27 -4.65 -4.59
CA VAL A 337 13.80 -3.69 -3.61
C VAL A 337 12.67 -2.79 -3.11
N PHE A 338 12.93 -2.02 -2.05
CA PHE A 338 11.95 -1.07 -1.53
C PHE A 338 12.29 0.39 -1.85
N ALA A 339 11.23 1.14 -2.13
CA ALA A 339 11.22 2.59 -2.24
C ALA A 339 10.34 3.15 -1.12
N LEU A 340 10.84 4.12 -0.37
CA LEU A 340 10.03 4.79 0.65
C LEU A 340 9.01 5.71 -0.01
N VAL A 341 7.74 5.40 0.16
CA VAL A 341 6.62 6.17 -0.38
C VAL A 341 5.68 6.61 0.71
N GLU A 342 5.44 7.92 0.80
CA GLU A 342 4.48 8.53 1.71
C GLU A 342 3.10 8.62 1.04
N PHE A 343 2.07 8.05 1.64
CA PHE A 343 0.69 8.18 1.19
C PHE A 343 -0.10 9.08 2.14
N GLN A 344 -0.81 10.03 1.55
CA GLN A 344 -1.66 10.98 2.25
C GLN A 344 -3.10 10.79 1.78
N VAL A 345 -4.01 10.46 2.69
CA VAL A 345 -5.43 10.27 2.37
C VAL A 345 -6.27 11.32 3.12
N ILE A 346 -7.17 11.96 2.40
CA ILE A 346 -8.03 13.04 2.88
C ILE A 346 -9.33 13.09 2.06
N ASP A 347 -10.42 13.61 2.60
CA ASP A 347 -11.64 13.90 1.84
C ASP A 347 -11.65 15.33 1.27
N ARG A 348 -12.54 15.59 0.30
CA ARG A 348 -12.66 16.87 -0.39
C ARG A 348 -12.93 18.05 0.56
N GLU A 349 -13.78 17.88 1.56
CA GLU A 349 -14.16 18.94 2.48
C GLU A 349 -12.98 19.31 3.38
N THR A 350 -12.35 18.31 3.99
CA THR A 350 -11.16 18.51 4.81
C THR A 350 -9.99 19.08 3.99
N ALA A 351 -9.82 18.65 2.73
CA ALA A 351 -8.78 19.20 1.85
C ALA A 351 -8.96 20.71 1.65
N ARG A 352 -10.20 21.17 1.37
CA ARG A 352 -10.52 22.59 1.26
C ARG A 352 -10.26 23.34 2.57
N SER A 353 -10.69 22.80 3.71
CA SER A 353 -10.46 23.43 5.02
C SER A 353 -8.97 23.51 5.38
N ASN A 354 -8.17 22.51 4.99
CA ASN A 354 -6.72 22.54 5.17
C ASN A 354 -6.04 23.60 4.29
N GLU A 355 -6.53 23.81 3.06
CA GLU A 355 -6.04 24.85 2.13
C GLU A 355 -6.35 26.25 2.66
N GLU A 356 -7.55 26.49 3.18
CA GLU A 356 -7.91 27.77 3.83
C GLU A 356 -7.03 28.06 5.06
N GLY A 357 -6.55 27.02 5.74
CA GLY A 357 -5.60 27.09 6.84
C GLY A 357 -4.11 27.26 6.44
N GLU A 358 -3.76 27.25 5.16
CA GLU A 358 -2.35 27.26 4.66
C GLU A 358 -1.54 28.51 5.03
N ASN A 359 -2.18 29.56 5.53
CA ASN A 359 -1.48 30.69 6.13
C ASN A 359 -0.45 30.20 7.18
N ALA A 360 -0.77 29.16 7.96
CA ALA A 360 0.16 28.52 8.89
C ALA A 360 1.33 27.78 8.21
N HIS A 361 1.12 27.21 7.01
CA HIS A 361 2.11 26.45 6.24
C HIS A 361 3.19 27.37 5.61
N GLN A 362 2.78 28.53 5.11
CA GLN A 362 3.73 29.53 4.62
C GLN A 362 4.56 30.11 5.77
N HIS A 363 3.95 30.39 6.92
CA HIS A 363 4.67 30.77 8.13
C HIS A 363 5.61 29.66 8.63
N TYR A 364 5.24 28.39 8.47
CA TYR A 364 6.11 27.25 8.78
C TYR A 364 7.36 27.20 7.91
N LYS A 365 7.24 27.35 6.58
CA LYS A 365 8.40 27.40 5.67
C LYS A 365 9.34 28.56 6.04
N ASN A 366 8.77 29.70 6.42
CA ASN A 366 9.56 30.86 6.88
C ASN A 366 10.30 30.56 8.20
N ARG A 367 9.65 29.90 9.17
CA ARG A 367 10.30 29.45 10.41
C ARG A 367 11.41 28.44 10.14
N GLN A 368 11.20 27.47 9.25
CA GLN A 368 12.25 26.52 8.85
C GLN A 368 13.46 27.23 8.23
N ARG A 369 13.24 28.16 7.30
CA ARG A 369 14.32 28.96 6.70
C ARG A 369 15.09 29.76 7.75
N ALA A 370 14.40 30.33 8.74
CA ALA A 370 15.05 31.04 9.85
C ALA A 370 15.89 30.11 10.74
N ILE A 371 15.39 28.91 11.05
CA ILE A 371 16.13 27.88 11.81
C ILE A 371 17.37 27.43 11.03
N VAL A 372 17.23 27.17 9.73
CA VAL A 372 18.33 26.79 8.83
C VAL A 372 19.38 27.90 8.78
N ALA A 373 18.97 29.15 8.57
CA ALA A 373 19.88 30.29 8.57
C ALA A 373 20.59 30.45 9.93
N LYS A 374 19.89 30.27 11.04
CA LYS A 374 20.47 30.34 12.40
C LYS A 374 21.52 29.24 12.61
N ARG A 375 21.21 28.00 12.24
CA ARG A 375 22.12 26.86 12.38
C ARG A 375 23.36 27.00 11.52
N LEU A 376 23.22 27.42 10.26
CA LEU A 376 24.34 27.63 9.35
C LEU A 376 25.23 28.82 9.77
N LYS A 377 24.63 29.94 10.19
CA LYS A 377 25.39 31.18 10.48
C LYS A 377 26.00 31.24 11.88
N LYS A 378 25.31 30.73 12.90
CA LYS A 378 25.72 30.94 14.30
C LYS A 378 26.48 29.76 14.91
N GLY A 379 26.42 28.57 14.31
CA GLY A 379 26.93 27.33 14.91
C GLY A 379 26.21 27.00 16.23
N GLY A 380 26.29 25.75 16.70
CA GLY A 380 25.82 25.43 18.04
C GLY A 380 26.76 26.08 19.06
N ARG A 381 26.34 27.19 19.70
CA ARG A 381 27.02 27.66 20.92
C ARG A 381 26.88 26.56 21.97
N TRP A 382 27.93 25.77 22.16
CA TRP A 382 28.04 24.81 23.25
C TRP A 382 27.97 25.61 24.55
N ARG A 383 26.80 25.66 25.20
CA ARG A 383 26.71 26.18 26.57
C ARG A 383 27.44 25.16 27.44
N ARG A 384 28.68 25.46 27.81
CA ARG A 384 29.34 24.86 28.97
C ARG A 384 28.35 25.01 30.13
N HIS A 385 27.81 23.90 30.62
CA HIS A 385 27.20 23.88 31.94
C HIS A 385 28.30 24.37 32.89
N GLN A 386 28.14 25.58 33.43
CA GLN A 386 28.83 25.93 34.66
C GLN A 386 28.11 25.12 35.74
N ASN A 387 28.80 24.12 36.29
CA ASN A 387 28.57 23.71 37.65
C ASN A 387 28.75 24.97 38.50
N THR A 388 27.65 25.50 39.02
CA THR A 388 27.68 26.26 40.26
C THR A 388 27.13 25.31 41.30
N ASP A 389 28.03 24.54 41.91
CA ASP A 389 27.89 24.19 43.31
C ASP A 389 27.90 25.50 44.10
N ASN A 390 26.82 25.74 44.83
CA ASN A 390 26.84 26.39 46.13
C ASN A 390 25.56 26.03 46.89
#